data_AF-A0A017HQA8-F1
#
_entry.id   AF-A0A017HQA8-F1
#
_cell.length_a   1.000
_cell.length_b   1.000
_cell.length_c   1.000
_cell.angle_alpha   90.00
_cell.angle_beta   90.00
_cell.angle_gamma   90.00
#
_symmetry.space_group_name_H-M   'P 1'
#
loop_
_entity.id
_entity.type
_entity.pdbx_description
1 polymer ?
#
loop_
_entity_poly.entity_id
_entity_poly.type
_entity_poly.pdbx_seq_one_letter_code
_entity_poly.pdbx_strand_id
1 'polypeptide(L)'
;MRMQSRVLMAALLLGTAPGAIRAQMVEPTTPPAPPEFPAQGEPVFVNRDQIYTYRALPEYHEPDWVTAFVDAGKLPPLADRLPKEPVVYDTATMADGVGTYGDVMRHVIGGRPEGWNYSAGQSQGWGGIDIGMYECLTRTGPLFEVKPEDLQPLPNLAKSWEWSEDGTSLTVHLIEGAKWSDGDPFDTEDIRFYWEDEVMDPEVTPLNGASPETFGTGTTMTIDGPYQFTWHFTSPFPEQVLYAMAYGTFCPGPSHILEPQHPKYNQEATYDSFRNAFPPEYMNFPVMGAWVPVEYRPDDIVVLRRNPYYWKVDSDGNQLPLHGRAAIPPEHLGGPRRAGGGGDRGLLEPGAA
;
A
#
# COMPACT_ATOMS: atom_id res chain seq x y z
N MET A 1 73.51 -22.87 -14.50
CA MET A 1 73.04 -21.48 -14.23
C MET A 1 71.52 -21.41 -14.00
N ARG A 2 70.96 -22.42 -13.32
CA ARG A 2 69.73 -22.33 -12.51
C ARG A 2 70.21 -22.24 -11.05
N MET A 3 69.47 -21.56 -10.17
CA MET A 3 69.52 -21.67 -8.69
C MET A 3 70.02 -20.46 -7.86
N GLN A 4 70.29 -19.29 -8.42
CA GLN A 4 70.55 -18.09 -7.59
C GLN A 4 69.70 -16.89 -8.04
N SER A 5 69.12 -16.23 -7.04
CA SER A 5 68.34 -14.98 -7.10
C SER A 5 66.85 -15.05 -7.46
N ARG A 6 66.25 -16.26 -7.42
CA ARG A 6 64.85 -16.43 -6.95
C ARG A 6 64.67 -16.07 -5.46
N VAL A 7 65.74 -15.64 -4.79
CA VAL A 7 65.79 -15.25 -3.37
C VAL A 7 65.41 -13.78 -3.13
N LEU A 8 65.47 -12.90 -4.14
CA LEU A 8 65.13 -11.48 -3.94
C LEU A 8 63.62 -11.16 -4.04
N MET A 9 62.82 -12.01 -4.68
CA MET A 9 61.38 -11.74 -4.86
C MET A 9 60.52 -12.37 -3.75
N ALA A 10 61.06 -13.31 -2.97
CA ALA A 10 60.41 -13.88 -1.79
C ALA A 10 60.58 -13.03 -0.52
N ALA A 11 61.56 -12.12 -0.48
CA ALA A 11 61.78 -11.23 0.65
C ALA A 11 60.91 -9.96 0.62
N LEU A 12 60.27 -9.64 -0.51
CA LEU A 12 59.43 -8.44 -0.65
C LEU A 12 57.94 -8.67 -0.30
N LEU A 13 57.53 -9.92 -0.05
CA LEU A 13 56.15 -10.29 0.31
C LEU A 13 55.96 -10.56 1.81
N LEU A 14 57.00 -10.44 2.62
CA LEU A 14 56.96 -10.60 4.09
C LEU A 14 57.08 -9.26 4.85
N GLY A 15 57.02 -8.15 4.14
CA GLY A 15 56.94 -6.80 4.71
C GLY A 15 55.51 -6.35 5.01
N THR A 16 54.59 -7.27 5.30
CA THR A 16 53.29 -6.91 5.90
C THR A 16 53.59 -6.31 7.28
N ALA A 17 53.41 -5.00 7.40
CA ALA A 17 53.62 -4.26 8.64
C ALA A 17 52.97 -5.01 9.83
N PRO A 18 53.72 -5.32 10.91
CA PRO A 18 53.14 -5.84 12.15
C PRO A 18 52.06 -4.92 12.76
N GLY A 19 51.94 -3.68 12.27
CA GLY A 19 50.90 -2.73 12.65
C GLY A 19 49.50 -3.08 12.17
N ALA A 20 49.32 -3.90 11.12
CA ALA A 20 48.00 -4.31 10.65
C ALA A 20 47.33 -5.33 11.60
N ILE A 21 48.11 -6.09 12.37
CA ILE A 21 47.60 -7.09 13.33
C ILE A 21 47.05 -6.42 14.60
N ARG A 22 47.37 -5.14 14.85
CA ARG A 22 46.81 -4.37 15.99
C ARG A 22 45.53 -3.60 15.68
N ALA A 23 45.06 -3.60 14.43
CA ALA A 23 43.84 -2.88 14.05
C ALA A 23 42.54 -3.61 14.41
N GLN A 24 42.61 -4.87 14.86
CA GLN A 24 41.45 -5.68 15.27
C GLN A 24 41.60 -6.22 16.69
N MET A 25 41.66 -5.33 17.68
CA MET A 25 41.41 -5.68 19.10
C MET A 25 40.81 -4.49 19.85
N VAL A 26 39.73 -3.89 19.32
CA VAL A 26 38.81 -3.17 20.20
C VAL A 26 37.83 -4.21 20.70
N GLU A 27 37.80 -4.45 22.00
CA GLU A 27 36.81 -5.35 22.59
C GLU A 27 35.40 -4.83 22.24
N PRO A 28 34.47 -5.70 21.78
CA PRO A 28 33.09 -5.30 21.60
C PRO A 28 32.53 -4.79 22.92
N THR A 29 32.03 -3.55 22.95
CA THR A 29 31.32 -2.97 24.08
C THR A 29 29.90 -2.62 23.67
N THR A 30 28.99 -2.53 24.63
CA THR A 30 27.64 -2.04 24.37
C THR A 30 27.68 -0.54 24.07
N PRO A 31 26.90 -0.04 23.08
CA PRO A 31 26.72 1.39 22.91
C PRO A 31 26.33 2.04 24.24
N PRO A 32 26.84 3.25 24.56
CA PRO A 32 26.41 3.96 25.75
C PRO A 32 24.91 4.26 25.66
N ALA A 33 24.24 4.35 26.82
CA ALA A 33 22.84 4.74 26.86
C ALA A 33 22.67 6.13 26.21
N PRO A 34 21.70 6.32 25.29
CA PRO A 34 21.40 7.63 24.76
C PRO A 34 20.83 8.54 25.86
N PRO A 35 20.87 9.87 25.67
CA PRO A 35 20.14 10.79 26.55
C PRO A 35 18.65 10.42 26.62
N GLU A 36 18.03 10.65 27.78
CA GLU A 36 16.58 10.52 27.92
C GLU A 36 15.87 11.49 26.98
N PHE A 37 14.98 10.95 26.16
CA PHE A 37 14.11 11.72 25.26
C PHE A 37 12.69 11.15 25.41
N PRO A 38 11.87 11.68 26.34
CA PRO A 38 10.52 11.19 26.51
C PRO A 38 9.70 11.50 25.25
N ALA A 39 9.03 10.50 24.70
CA ALA A 39 8.05 10.72 23.64
C ALA A 39 6.96 11.68 24.14
N GLN A 40 6.53 12.60 23.29
CA GLN A 40 5.48 13.56 23.62
C GLN A 40 4.15 13.08 23.04
N GLY A 41 3.16 12.92 23.90
CA GLY A 41 1.88 12.30 23.58
C GLY A 41 1.86 10.81 23.92
N GLU A 42 0.67 10.31 24.26
CA GLU A 42 0.43 8.89 24.53
C GLU A 42 -0.63 8.39 23.54
N PRO A 43 -0.41 7.24 22.87
CA PRO A 43 -1.42 6.64 22.01
C PRO A 43 -2.69 6.29 22.79
N VAL A 44 -3.85 6.56 22.21
CA VAL A 44 -5.12 6.04 22.73
C VAL A 44 -5.29 4.63 22.19
N PHE A 45 -5.09 3.63 23.06
CA PHE A 45 -5.18 2.23 22.64
C PHE A 45 -6.63 1.73 22.53
N VAL A 46 -6.97 1.16 21.38
CA VAL A 46 -8.28 0.58 21.04
C VAL A 46 -8.14 -0.88 20.61
N ASN A 47 -9.24 -1.61 20.62
CA ASN A 47 -9.31 -2.91 19.93
C ASN A 47 -9.53 -2.68 18.43
N ARG A 48 -9.19 -3.66 17.61
CA ARG A 48 -9.34 -3.61 16.15
C ARG A 48 -10.76 -3.36 15.69
N ASP A 49 -11.73 -4.02 16.34
CA ASP A 49 -13.16 -3.91 16.03
C ASP A 49 -13.74 -2.52 16.37
N GLN A 50 -13.04 -1.75 17.20
CA GLN A 50 -13.38 -0.36 17.50
C GLN A 50 -12.89 0.61 16.43
N ILE A 51 -11.95 0.24 15.55
CA ILE A 51 -11.49 1.12 14.48
C ILE A 51 -12.53 1.14 13.35
N TYR A 52 -12.87 -0.05 12.83
CA TYR A 52 -13.94 -0.23 11.85
C TYR A 52 -14.44 -1.66 11.78
N THR A 53 -15.64 -1.83 11.23
CA THR A 53 -16.29 -3.13 10.98
C THR A 53 -16.87 -3.19 9.57
N TYR A 54 -17.22 -4.39 9.09
CA TYR A 54 -17.94 -4.56 7.82
C TYR A 54 -19.41 -4.81 8.12
N ARG A 55 -20.29 -3.92 7.68
CA ARG A 55 -21.74 -4.04 7.87
C ARG A 55 -22.50 -3.13 6.93
N ALA A 56 -23.71 -3.52 6.57
CA ALA A 56 -24.64 -2.63 5.91
C ALA A 56 -25.20 -1.58 6.87
N LEU A 57 -25.44 -0.36 6.38
CA LEU A 57 -26.14 0.71 7.08
C LEU A 57 -27.53 0.93 6.46
N PRO A 58 -28.49 1.47 7.24
CA PRO A 58 -29.85 1.72 6.74
C PRO A 58 -29.88 2.84 5.68
N GLU A 59 -28.90 3.74 5.71
CA GLU A 59 -28.79 4.87 4.79
C GLU A 59 -27.32 5.19 4.50
N TYR A 60 -27.09 5.83 3.35
CA TYR A 60 -25.78 6.29 2.91
C TYR A 60 -25.91 7.69 2.31
N HIS A 61 -24.85 8.48 2.45
CA HIS A 61 -24.79 9.87 2.02
C HIS A 61 -23.54 10.13 1.20
N GLU A 62 -23.63 11.10 0.31
CA GLU A 62 -22.53 11.59 -0.53
C GLU A 62 -22.59 13.11 -0.68
N PRO A 63 -21.53 13.78 -1.15
CA PRO A 63 -21.57 15.21 -1.36
C PRO A 63 -22.66 15.61 -2.39
N ASP A 64 -23.39 16.70 -2.14
CA ASP A 64 -24.47 17.20 -3.01
C ASP A 64 -24.06 17.34 -4.49
N TRP A 65 -22.81 17.75 -4.74
CA TRP A 65 -22.31 17.93 -6.08
C TRP A 65 -22.10 16.59 -6.82
N VAL A 66 -21.91 15.47 -6.11
CA VAL A 66 -21.86 14.12 -6.69
C VAL A 66 -23.26 13.65 -7.03
N THR A 67 -24.26 13.92 -6.18
CA THR A 67 -25.68 13.66 -6.46
C THR A 67 -26.11 14.29 -7.79
N ALA A 68 -25.60 15.48 -8.13
CA ALA A 68 -25.87 16.11 -9.42
C ALA A 68 -25.38 15.28 -10.64
N PHE A 69 -24.34 14.44 -10.50
CA PHE A 69 -23.94 13.48 -11.55
C PHE A 69 -24.88 12.29 -11.63
N VAL A 70 -25.42 11.84 -10.49
CA VAL A 70 -26.42 10.78 -10.43
C VAL A 70 -27.71 11.23 -11.11
N ASP A 71 -28.22 12.40 -10.76
CA ASP A 71 -29.42 13.00 -11.36
C ASP A 71 -29.26 13.22 -12.88
N ALA A 72 -28.04 13.49 -13.34
CA ALA A 72 -27.70 13.62 -14.75
C ALA A 72 -27.49 12.28 -15.48
N GLY A 73 -27.64 11.13 -14.80
CA GLY A 73 -27.42 9.79 -15.36
C GLY A 73 -25.96 9.48 -15.71
N LYS A 74 -25.01 10.22 -15.14
CA LYS A 74 -23.57 10.06 -15.38
C LYS A 74 -22.87 9.18 -14.35
N LEU A 75 -23.56 8.85 -13.26
CA LEU A 75 -23.06 8.01 -12.18
C LEU A 75 -24.22 7.20 -11.60
N PRO A 76 -24.03 5.92 -11.26
CA PRO A 76 -25.07 5.16 -10.56
C PRO A 76 -25.38 5.76 -9.17
N PRO A 77 -26.59 5.52 -8.63
CA PRO A 77 -26.92 5.83 -7.25
C PRO A 77 -25.89 5.25 -6.27
N LEU A 78 -25.66 5.94 -5.14
CA LEU A 78 -24.64 5.55 -4.15
C LEU A 78 -24.79 4.09 -3.66
N ALA A 79 -26.02 3.65 -3.40
CA ALA A 79 -26.30 2.29 -2.96
C ALA A 79 -25.87 1.22 -3.98
N ASP A 80 -25.88 1.53 -5.28
CA ASP A 80 -25.44 0.61 -6.34
C ASP A 80 -23.92 0.63 -6.52
N ARG A 81 -23.26 1.69 -6.05
CA ARG A 81 -21.79 1.82 -6.09
C ARG A 81 -21.13 1.11 -4.92
N LEU A 82 -21.71 1.20 -3.73
CA LEU A 82 -21.18 0.59 -2.52
C LEU A 82 -21.26 -0.96 -2.55
N PRO A 83 -20.35 -1.64 -1.85
CA PRO A 83 -20.44 -3.09 -1.62
C PRO A 83 -21.64 -3.43 -0.72
N LYS A 84 -21.97 -4.73 -0.63
CA LYS A 84 -23.07 -5.21 0.24
C LYS A 84 -22.85 -4.84 1.72
N GLU A 85 -21.61 -4.94 2.17
CA GLU A 85 -21.18 -4.61 3.53
C GLU A 85 -19.91 -3.76 3.44
N PRO A 86 -20.03 -2.42 3.34
CA PRO A 86 -18.87 -1.54 3.31
C PRO A 86 -18.10 -1.58 4.64
N VAL A 87 -16.86 -1.10 4.61
CA VAL A 87 -16.15 -0.77 5.84
C VAL A 87 -16.80 0.44 6.47
N VAL A 88 -17.18 0.32 7.72
CA VAL A 88 -17.79 1.38 8.53
C VAL A 88 -16.82 1.76 9.65
N TYR A 89 -16.22 2.94 9.53
CA TYR A 89 -15.40 3.51 10.60
C TYR A 89 -16.24 3.91 11.80
N ASP A 90 -15.78 3.57 13.00
CA ASP A 90 -16.44 3.99 14.23
C ASP A 90 -16.02 5.43 14.57
N THR A 91 -16.99 6.34 14.55
CA THR A 91 -16.80 7.74 14.93
C THR A 91 -16.37 7.91 16.38
N ALA A 92 -16.58 6.92 17.24
CA ALA A 92 -16.07 6.95 18.62
C ALA A 92 -14.54 6.90 18.69
N THR A 93 -13.87 6.42 17.65
CA THR A 93 -12.40 6.41 17.55
C THR A 93 -11.85 7.53 16.65
N MET A 94 -12.72 8.35 16.05
CA MET A 94 -12.30 9.56 15.34
C MET A 94 -12.00 10.67 16.35
N ALA A 95 -10.79 11.22 16.30
CA ALA A 95 -10.31 12.23 17.26
C ALA A 95 -11.25 13.44 17.40
N ASP A 96 -11.85 13.88 16.29
CA ASP A 96 -12.75 15.04 16.23
C ASP A 96 -14.21 14.66 15.90
N GLY A 97 -14.55 13.36 15.94
CA GLY A 97 -15.87 12.83 15.58
C GLY A 97 -16.14 12.80 14.07
N VAL A 98 -17.43 12.80 13.70
CA VAL A 98 -17.90 12.78 12.30
C VAL A 98 -17.43 14.05 11.58
N GLY A 99 -16.76 13.89 10.45
CA GLY A 99 -16.31 15.02 9.66
C GLY A 99 -17.30 15.46 8.59
N THR A 100 -16.99 16.56 7.90
CA THR A 100 -17.84 17.15 6.86
C THR A 100 -17.17 17.09 5.49
N TYR A 101 -17.95 16.91 4.43
CA TYR A 101 -17.43 16.93 3.06
C TYR A 101 -16.82 18.28 2.67
N GLY A 102 -15.67 18.25 2.00
CA GLY A 102 -15.05 19.44 1.42
C GLY A 102 -13.53 19.47 1.54
N ASP A 103 -12.94 20.61 1.19
CA ASP A 103 -11.51 20.90 1.29
C ASP A 103 -10.58 20.00 0.43
N VAL A 104 -9.28 20.27 0.52
CA VAL A 104 -8.20 19.68 -0.27
C VAL A 104 -7.00 19.32 0.62
N MET A 105 -6.65 18.04 0.68
CA MET A 105 -5.39 17.62 1.31
C MET A 105 -4.22 18.01 0.39
N ARG A 106 -3.31 18.85 0.89
CA ARG A 106 -2.13 19.31 0.14
C ARG A 106 -0.89 18.60 0.68
N HIS A 107 -0.34 17.68 -0.10
CA HIS A 107 0.83 16.88 0.28
C HIS A 107 2.07 17.29 -0.53
N VAL A 108 3.29 17.06 -0.03
CA VAL A 108 4.52 17.40 -0.76
C VAL A 108 5.43 16.19 -0.81
N ILE A 109 5.93 15.87 -2.01
CA ILE A 109 6.74 14.64 -2.21
C ILE A 109 8.11 14.94 -2.80
N GLY A 110 9.10 14.12 -2.46
CA GLY A 110 10.44 14.20 -3.05
C GLY A 110 10.55 13.48 -4.40
N GLY A 111 9.76 12.41 -4.60
CA GLY A 111 9.81 11.57 -5.80
C GLY A 111 9.07 12.14 -7.00
N ARG A 112 9.08 11.40 -8.10
CA ARG A 112 8.31 11.66 -9.32
C ARG A 112 7.62 10.37 -9.77
N PRO A 113 6.39 10.44 -10.28
CA PRO A 113 5.74 9.27 -10.84
C PRO A 113 6.45 8.79 -12.11
N GLU A 114 6.76 7.50 -12.19
CA GLU A 114 7.18 6.80 -13.41
C GLU A 114 5.98 6.33 -14.24
N GLY A 115 4.84 6.14 -13.58
CA GLY A 115 3.57 5.68 -14.15
C GLY A 115 2.70 5.04 -13.07
N TRP A 116 1.65 4.35 -13.46
CA TRP A 116 0.63 3.80 -12.56
C TRP A 116 0.66 2.28 -12.43
N ASN A 117 1.60 1.59 -13.06
CA ASN A 117 1.76 0.14 -12.93
C ASN A 117 2.61 -0.22 -11.70
N TYR A 118 2.04 -0.03 -10.51
CA TYR A 118 2.67 -0.30 -9.21
C TYR A 118 3.14 -1.77 -9.08
N SER A 119 2.30 -2.70 -9.54
CA SER A 119 2.55 -4.14 -9.47
C SER A 119 3.62 -4.63 -10.44
N ALA A 120 3.95 -3.86 -11.49
CA ALA A 120 5.14 -4.08 -12.32
C ALA A 120 6.36 -3.21 -11.92
N GLY A 121 6.31 -2.56 -10.75
CA GLY A 121 7.47 -1.91 -10.16
C GLY A 121 7.66 -0.44 -10.50
N GLN A 122 6.62 0.26 -10.99
CA GLN A 122 6.67 1.71 -11.15
C GLN A 122 6.40 2.43 -9.83
N SER A 123 7.23 3.42 -9.50
CA SER A 123 6.94 4.35 -8.40
C SER A 123 5.96 5.43 -8.83
N GLN A 124 5.04 5.82 -7.94
CA GLN A 124 4.14 6.97 -8.13
C GLN A 124 4.70 8.26 -7.52
N GLY A 125 5.95 8.23 -7.03
CA GLY A 125 6.62 9.39 -6.42
C GLY A 125 6.68 9.37 -4.89
N TRP A 126 6.23 8.27 -4.25
CA TRP A 126 6.24 8.07 -2.80
C TRP A 126 5.42 9.12 -2.04
N GLY A 127 5.63 9.20 -0.73
CA GLY A 127 4.92 10.15 0.12
C GLY A 127 3.42 9.90 0.15
N GLY A 128 3.00 8.65 0.01
CA GLY A 128 1.60 8.26 0.18
C GLY A 128 0.69 8.45 -1.03
N ILE A 129 1.21 8.80 -2.22
CA ILE A 129 0.42 8.70 -3.46
C ILE A 129 -0.03 7.26 -3.67
N ASP A 130 0.95 6.35 -3.72
CA ASP A 130 0.74 4.91 -3.86
C ASP A 130 -0.10 4.35 -2.70
N ILE A 131 0.20 4.67 -1.43
CA ILE A 131 -0.61 4.26 -0.27
C ILE A 131 -2.08 4.71 -0.39
N GLY A 132 -2.33 5.89 -0.97
CA GLY A 132 -3.68 6.44 -1.16
C GLY A 132 -4.43 5.86 -2.36
N MET A 133 -3.71 5.28 -3.33
CA MET A 133 -4.24 4.73 -4.58
C MET A 133 -4.42 3.21 -4.54
N TYR A 134 -3.43 2.48 -4.04
CA TYR A 134 -3.38 1.02 -4.05
C TYR A 134 -3.74 0.47 -2.67
N GLU A 135 -4.96 -0.03 -2.55
CA GLU A 135 -5.41 -0.75 -1.36
C GLU A 135 -4.92 -2.21 -1.43
N CYS A 136 -4.67 -2.80 -0.26
CA CYS A 136 -4.09 -4.14 -0.14
C CYS A 136 -5.06 -5.08 0.59
N LEU A 137 -4.76 -6.38 0.64
CA LEU A 137 -5.67 -7.35 1.26
C LEU A 137 -5.89 -7.08 2.75
N THR A 138 -4.81 -6.79 3.50
CA THR A 138 -4.86 -6.39 4.91
C THR A 138 -4.29 -4.99 5.11
N ARG A 139 -4.42 -4.44 6.33
CA ARG A 139 -3.93 -3.10 6.68
C ARG A 139 -3.24 -3.09 8.04
N THR A 140 -2.02 -2.57 8.07
CA THR A 140 -1.18 -2.52 9.28
C THR A 140 -0.90 -1.09 9.78
N GLY A 141 -1.17 -0.07 8.95
CA GLY A 141 -0.88 1.33 9.27
C GLY A 141 -1.45 1.78 10.64
N PRO A 142 -2.73 1.53 10.95
CA PRO A 142 -3.32 1.92 12.24
C PRO A 142 -2.94 1.06 13.45
N LEU A 143 -2.10 0.01 13.30
CA LEU A 143 -1.81 -0.91 14.41
C LEU A 143 -1.05 -0.28 15.59
N PHE A 144 -0.48 0.93 15.43
CA PHE A 144 0.14 1.66 16.53
C PHE A 144 -0.87 2.11 17.61
N GLU A 145 -2.15 2.13 17.28
CA GLU A 145 -3.26 2.44 18.19
C GLU A 145 -3.93 1.17 18.73
N VAL A 146 -3.52 -0.02 18.27
CA VAL A 146 -4.15 -1.28 18.66
C VAL A 146 -3.49 -1.83 19.92
N LYS A 147 -4.32 -2.30 20.87
CA LYS A 147 -3.84 -2.96 22.08
C LYS A 147 -2.98 -4.19 21.75
N PRO A 148 -1.87 -4.44 22.48
CA PRO A 148 -1.01 -5.59 22.24
C PRO A 148 -1.73 -6.94 22.24
N GLU A 149 -2.78 -7.09 23.05
CA GLU A 149 -3.55 -8.34 23.17
C GLU A 149 -4.42 -8.65 21.94
N ASP A 150 -4.68 -7.65 21.10
CA ASP A 150 -5.50 -7.74 19.88
C ASP A 150 -4.67 -7.42 18.61
N LEU A 151 -3.34 -7.48 18.72
CA LEU A 151 -2.42 -7.04 17.66
C LEU A 151 -2.33 -8.07 16.52
N GLN A 152 -3.12 -7.84 15.48
CA GLN A 152 -3.06 -8.57 14.21
C GLN A 152 -3.50 -7.61 13.07
N PRO A 153 -3.06 -7.81 11.82
CA PRO A 153 -3.45 -6.95 10.69
C PRO A 153 -4.96 -6.77 10.58
N LEU A 154 -5.38 -5.53 10.32
CA LEU A 154 -6.78 -5.22 10.10
C LEU A 154 -7.24 -5.77 8.74
N PRO A 155 -8.48 -6.27 8.63
CA PRO A 155 -9.07 -6.60 7.33
C PRO A 155 -9.18 -5.37 6.44
N ASN A 156 -9.00 -5.52 5.13
CA ASN A 156 -9.14 -4.44 4.14
C ASN A 156 -9.86 -4.96 2.88
N LEU A 157 -9.18 -5.21 1.76
CA LEU A 157 -9.83 -5.86 0.62
C LEU A 157 -10.21 -7.31 0.95
N ALA A 158 -9.43 -7.98 1.80
CA ALA A 158 -9.83 -9.19 2.51
C ALA A 158 -10.65 -8.80 3.74
N LYS A 159 -11.96 -9.06 3.69
CA LYS A 159 -12.93 -8.78 4.76
C LYS A 159 -12.72 -9.70 5.97
N SER A 160 -12.41 -10.97 5.74
CA SER A 160 -12.18 -11.96 6.80
C SER A 160 -11.34 -13.12 6.28
N TRP A 161 -10.84 -13.94 7.19
CA TRP A 161 -10.09 -15.16 6.88
C TRP A 161 -10.21 -16.21 7.98
N GLU A 162 -10.07 -17.47 7.61
CA GLU A 162 -10.23 -18.63 8.48
C GLU A 162 -9.10 -19.64 8.24
N TRP A 163 -8.43 -20.06 9.31
CA TRP A 163 -7.41 -21.12 9.25
C TRP A 163 -8.07 -22.50 9.29
N SER A 164 -7.53 -23.45 8.53
CA SER A 164 -7.84 -24.88 8.71
C SER A 164 -7.42 -25.35 10.12
N GLU A 165 -7.99 -26.47 10.56
CA GLU A 165 -7.68 -27.06 11.88
C GLU A 165 -6.17 -27.38 12.02
N ASP A 166 -5.52 -27.80 10.94
CA ASP A 166 -4.08 -28.07 10.90
C ASP A 166 -3.22 -26.81 10.63
N GLY A 167 -3.84 -25.66 10.36
CA GLY A 167 -3.18 -24.39 10.08
C GLY A 167 -2.43 -24.33 8.75
N THR A 168 -2.62 -25.29 7.85
CA THR A 168 -1.90 -25.32 6.56
C THR A 168 -2.70 -24.69 5.41
N SER A 169 -3.97 -24.36 5.64
CA SER A 169 -4.78 -23.58 4.69
C SER A 169 -5.35 -22.33 5.37
N LEU A 170 -5.39 -21.23 4.62
CA LEU A 170 -6.05 -19.98 5.03
C LEU A 170 -7.06 -19.59 3.95
N THR A 171 -8.35 -19.77 4.24
CA THR A 171 -9.42 -19.32 3.36
C THR A 171 -9.67 -17.84 3.61
N VAL A 172 -9.63 -17.04 2.54
CA VAL A 172 -9.77 -15.58 2.58
C VAL A 172 -11.06 -15.18 1.87
N HIS A 173 -11.85 -14.32 2.51
CA HIS A 173 -13.08 -13.77 1.96
C HIS A 173 -12.88 -12.30 1.59
N LEU A 174 -13.10 -11.97 0.32
CA LEU A 174 -13.00 -10.61 -0.20
C LEU A 174 -14.25 -9.79 0.12
N ILE A 175 -14.12 -8.48 0.00
CA ILE A 175 -15.26 -7.56 0.07
C ILE A 175 -16.19 -7.73 -1.13
N GLU A 176 -17.40 -8.25 -0.91
CA GLU A 176 -18.35 -8.56 -1.97
C GLU A 176 -19.07 -7.31 -2.52
N GLY A 177 -19.00 -7.13 -3.84
CA GLY A 177 -19.69 -6.06 -4.57
C GLY A 177 -18.94 -4.73 -4.62
N ALA A 178 -17.71 -4.68 -4.09
CA ALA A 178 -16.81 -3.55 -4.27
C ALA A 178 -16.42 -3.40 -5.74
N LYS A 179 -16.07 -2.18 -6.14
CA LYS A 179 -15.78 -1.84 -7.53
C LYS A 179 -14.54 -0.96 -7.60
N TRP A 180 -13.76 -1.14 -8.66
CA TRP A 180 -12.72 -0.22 -9.09
C TRP A 180 -13.32 1.16 -9.38
N SER A 181 -12.49 2.20 -9.41
CA SER A 181 -12.97 3.58 -9.60
C SER A 181 -13.63 3.87 -10.94
N ASP A 182 -13.48 2.97 -11.93
CA ASP A 182 -14.17 3.01 -13.22
C ASP A 182 -15.50 2.22 -13.21
N GLY A 183 -15.82 1.53 -12.12
CA GLY A 183 -17.04 0.76 -11.91
C GLY A 183 -16.91 -0.74 -12.20
N ASP A 184 -15.74 -1.22 -12.63
CA ASP A 184 -15.50 -2.65 -12.82
C ASP A 184 -15.51 -3.39 -11.47
N PRO A 185 -16.04 -4.62 -11.36
CA PRO A 185 -16.04 -5.36 -10.11
C PRO A 185 -14.62 -5.64 -9.59
N PHE A 186 -14.40 -5.48 -8.28
CA PHE A 186 -13.21 -6.03 -7.64
C PHE A 186 -13.51 -7.46 -7.17
N ASP A 187 -12.79 -8.45 -7.69
CA ASP A 187 -13.06 -9.86 -7.43
C ASP A 187 -11.78 -10.73 -7.46
N THR A 188 -11.92 -12.06 -7.41
CA THR A 188 -10.78 -12.96 -7.41
C THR A 188 -9.94 -12.98 -8.68
N GLU A 189 -10.41 -12.44 -9.81
CA GLU A 189 -9.56 -12.30 -11.00
C GLU A 189 -8.43 -11.29 -10.77
N ASP A 190 -8.67 -10.22 -10.02
CA ASP A 190 -7.62 -9.27 -9.60
C ASP A 190 -6.59 -9.96 -8.69
N ILE A 191 -7.04 -10.86 -7.82
CA ILE A 191 -6.18 -11.63 -6.92
C ILE A 191 -5.37 -12.67 -7.69
N ARG A 192 -6.02 -13.39 -8.60
CA ARG A 192 -5.40 -14.39 -9.48
C ARG A 192 -4.31 -13.73 -10.32
N PHE A 193 -4.64 -12.63 -11.00
CA PHE A 193 -3.70 -11.91 -11.85
C PHE A 193 -2.48 -11.43 -11.05
N TYR A 194 -2.69 -10.76 -9.91
CA TYR A 194 -1.60 -10.31 -9.06
C TYR A 194 -0.70 -11.47 -8.61
N TRP A 195 -1.27 -12.57 -8.14
CA TRP A 195 -0.49 -13.71 -7.68
C TRP A 195 0.23 -14.43 -8.83
N GLU A 196 -0.50 -14.86 -9.85
CA GLU A 196 0.03 -15.74 -10.90
C GLU A 196 0.94 -15.02 -11.90
N ASP A 197 0.60 -13.79 -12.26
CA ASP A 197 1.23 -13.08 -13.38
C ASP A 197 2.15 -11.94 -12.93
N GLU A 198 2.14 -11.56 -11.64
CA GLU A 198 3.00 -10.50 -11.13
C GLU A 198 3.92 -10.96 -10.01
N VAL A 199 3.41 -11.73 -9.03
CA VAL A 199 4.25 -12.27 -7.95
C VAL A 199 4.98 -13.54 -8.37
N MET A 200 4.30 -14.46 -9.06
CA MET A 200 4.88 -15.74 -9.48
C MET A 200 5.68 -15.65 -10.79
N ASP A 201 5.49 -14.60 -11.58
CA ASP A 201 6.26 -14.36 -12.80
C ASP A 201 7.62 -13.74 -12.47
N PRO A 202 8.75 -14.45 -12.72
CA PRO A 202 10.09 -13.96 -12.37
C PRO A 202 10.55 -12.74 -13.18
N GLU A 203 9.86 -12.40 -14.28
CA GLU A 203 10.18 -11.23 -15.11
C GLU A 203 9.41 -9.97 -14.66
N VAL A 204 8.49 -10.10 -13.69
CA VAL A 204 7.78 -8.99 -13.06
C VAL A 204 8.32 -8.78 -11.65
N THR A 205 8.43 -7.52 -11.22
CA THR A 205 8.85 -7.19 -9.85
C THR A 205 8.01 -6.03 -9.34
N PRO A 206 7.06 -6.29 -8.42
CA PRO A 206 6.30 -5.23 -7.76
C PRO A 206 7.20 -4.22 -7.07
N LEU A 207 6.73 -2.97 -6.90
CA LEU A 207 7.57 -1.83 -6.48
C LEU A 207 8.42 -2.09 -5.23
N ASN A 208 7.85 -2.77 -4.24
CA ASN A 208 8.53 -3.06 -2.97
C ASN A 208 9.14 -4.47 -2.92
N GLY A 209 9.26 -5.14 -4.07
CA GLY A 209 10.00 -6.40 -4.23
C GLY A 209 9.29 -7.64 -3.68
N ALA A 210 7.95 -7.67 -3.73
CA ALA A 210 7.21 -8.89 -3.41
C ALA A 210 7.63 -10.03 -4.34
N SER A 211 7.80 -11.21 -3.76
CA SER A 211 8.13 -12.46 -4.45
C SER A 211 7.32 -13.60 -3.87
N PRO A 212 7.30 -14.80 -4.48
CA PRO A 212 6.59 -15.95 -3.93
C PRO A 212 7.00 -16.27 -2.49
N GLU A 213 8.29 -16.15 -2.18
CA GLU A 213 8.86 -16.41 -0.85
C GLU A 213 8.40 -15.41 0.21
N THR A 214 7.95 -14.21 -0.21
CA THR A 214 7.32 -13.23 0.70
C THR A 214 6.09 -13.82 1.38
N PHE A 215 5.42 -14.76 0.72
CA PHE A 215 4.21 -15.45 1.20
C PHE A 215 4.50 -16.88 1.69
N GLY A 216 5.76 -17.27 1.79
CA GLY A 216 6.21 -18.58 2.24
C GLY A 216 6.68 -19.49 1.11
N THR A 217 7.77 -20.21 1.34
CA THR A 217 8.33 -21.14 0.35
C THR A 217 7.36 -22.28 0.05
N GLY A 218 7.03 -22.44 -1.23
CA GLY A 218 6.10 -23.47 -1.71
C GLY A 218 4.64 -23.15 -1.42
N THR A 219 4.32 -21.93 -0.97
CA THR A 219 2.94 -21.47 -0.84
C THR A 219 2.26 -21.46 -2.21
N THR A 220 1.02 -21.94 -2.25
CA THR A 220 0.19 -21.92 -3.46
C THR A 220 -1.19 -21.34 -3.14
N MET A 221 -1.97 -21.02 -4.17
CA MET A 221 -3.27 -20.39 -4.03
C MET A 221 -4.30 -21.11 -4.91
N THR A 222 -5.53 -21.26 -4.43
CA THR A 222 -6.69 -21.70 -5.22
C THR A 222 -7.79 -20.65 -5.19
N ILE A 223 -8.42 -20.39 -6.33
CA ILE A 223 -9.64 -19.58 -6.40
C ILE A 223 -10.85 -20.49 -6.13
N ASP A 224 -11.63 -20.17 -5.11
CA ASP A 224 -12.75 -21.00 -4.66
C ASP A 224 -14.12 -20.42 -5.08
N GLY A 225 -14.13 -19.17 -5.56
CA GLY A 225 -15.29 -18.45 -6.09
C GLY A 225 -14.96 -16.97 -6.32
N PRO A 226 -15.90 -16.15 -6.80
CA PRO A 226 -15.62 -14.76 -7.20
C PRO A 226 -15.12 -13.86 -6.05
N TYR A 227 -15.41 -14.21 -4.79
CA TYR A 227 -14.99 -13.43 -3.62
C TYR A 227 -14.30 -14.29 -2.57
N GLN A 228 -13.76 -15.45 -2.96
CA GLN A 228 -13.10 -16.37 -2.04
C GLN A 228 -11.94 -17.07 -2.71
N PHE A 229 -10.82 -17.13 -2.00
CA PHE A 229 -9.66 -17.91 -2.39
C PHE A 229 -8.99 -18.51 -1.15
N THR A 230 -8.18 -19.54 -1.34
CA THR A 230 -7.49 -20.24 -0.25
C THR A 230 -6.00 -20.30 -0.52
N TRP A 231 -5.22 -19.85 0.45
CA TRP A 231 -3.78 -20.12 0.52
C TRP A 231 -3.52 -21.54 1.02
N HIS A 232 -2.51 -22.19 0.47
CA HIS A 232 -2.01 -23.49 0.93
C HIS A 232 -0.53 -23.35 1.28
N PHE A 233 -0.19 -23.62 2.53
CA PHE A 233 1.15 -23.45 3.10
C PHE A 233 1.83 -24.79 3.35
N THR A 234 3.16 -24.76 3.35
CA THR A 234 4.00 -25.92 3.69
C THR A 234 4.25 -26.09 5.19
N SER A 235 3.94 -25.06 5.98
CA SER A 235 4.10 -25.02 7.44
C SER A 235 2.77 -24.63 8.11
N PRO A 236 2.47 -25.11 9.32
CA PRO A 236 1.25 -24.76 10.03
C PRO A 236 1.32 -23.34 10.61
N PHE A 237 0.22 -22.60 10.51
CA PHE A 237 0.00 -21.25 11.06
C PHE A 237 1.12 -20.23 10.77
N PRO A 238 1.52 -20.00 9.50
CA PRO A 238 2.47 -18.93 9.16
C PRO A 238 1.79 -17.55 9.21
N GLU A 239 1.34 -17.11 10.39
CA GLU A 239 0.53 -15.89 10.58
C GLU A 239 1.18 -14.60 10.05
N GLN A 240 2.51 -14.59 9.89
CA GLN A 240 3.23 -13.49 9.24
C GLN A 240 2.71 -13.19 7.83
N VAL A 241 2.09 -14.17 7.15
CA VAL A 241 1.44 -13.97 5.85
C VAL A 241 0.36 -12.87 5.90
N LEU A 242 -0.32 -12.71 7.04
CA LEU A 242 -1.32 -11.64 7.21
C LEU A 242 -0.67 -10.25 7.13
N TYR A 243 0.56 -10.11 7.59
CA TYR A 243 1.33 -8.86 7.47
C TYR A 243 1.89 -8.70 6.06
N ALA A 244 2.32 -9.79 5.42
CA ALA A 244 2.76 -9.80 4.04
C ALA A 244 1.62 -9.48 3.05
N MET A 245 0.36 -9.66 3.44
CA MET A 245 -0.80 -9.25 2.66
C MET A 245 -1.13 -7.73 2.75
N ALA A 246 -0.37 -6.98 3.55
CA ALA A 246 -0.58 -5.54 3.74
C ALA A 246 0.17 -4.70 2.69
N TYR A 247 0.17 -3.38 2.92
CA TYR A 247 0.85 -2.42 2.06
C TYR A 247 2.31 -2.80 1.79
N GLY A 248 2.63 -2.77 0.51
CA GLY A 248 3.94 -3.05 -0.03
C GLY A 248 4.00 -4.37 -0.79
N THR A 249 3.32 -5.40 -0.31
CA THR A 249 3.58 -6.77 -0.76
C THR A 249 2.38 -7.49 -1.37
N PHE A 250 1.13 -7.18 -0.99
CA PHE A 250 -0.06 -7.69 -1.70
C PHE A 250 -1.11 -6.61 -1.93
N CYS A 251 -0.87 -5.79 -2.95
CA CYS A 251 -1.75 -4.69 -3.35
C CYS A 251 -2.13 -4.88 -4.82
N PRO A 252 -3.24 -5.59 -5.12
CA PRO A 252 -3.58 -5.97 -6.48
C PRO A 252 -3.85 -4.74 -7.34
N GLY A 253 -3.48 -4.81 -8.62
CA GLY A 253 -3.87 -3.85 -9.64
C GLY A 253 -5.15 -4.27 -10.37
N PRO A 254 -5.76 -3.37 -11.17
CA PRO A 254 -6.98 -3.67 -11.93
C PRO A 254 -6.67 -4.65 -13.07
N SER A 255 -7.00 -5.93 -12.89
CA SER A 255 -6.67 -7.00 -13.85
C SER A 255 -7.26 -6.71 -15.23
N HIS A 256 -8.49 -6.20 -15.31
CA HIS A 256 -9.17 -5.85 -16.56
C HIS A 256 -8.42 -4.80 -17.41
N ILE A 257 -7.54 -4.01 -16.79
CA ILE A 257 -6.67 -3.03 -17.46
C ILE A 257 -5.26 -3.58 -17.70
N LEU A 258 -4.70 -4.28 -16.71
CA LEU A 258 -3.32 -4.74 -16.73
C LEU A 258 -3.13 -6.03 -17.55
N GLU A 259 -4.03 -6.99 -17.44
CA GLU A 259 -3.94 -8.31 -18.07
C GLU A 259 -3.81 -8.22 -19.61
N PRO A 260 -4.57 -7.38 -20.33
CA PRO A 260 -4.39 -7.20 -21.78
C PRO A 260 -3.03 -6.60 -22.19
N GLN A 261 -2.28 -6.02 -21.26
CA GLN A 261 -0.94 -5.48 -21.52
C GLN A 261 0.19 -6.47 -21.18
N HIS A 262 -0.13 -7.56 -20.47
CA HIS A 262 0.86 -8.52 -20.01
C HIS A 262 1.33 -9.46 -21.16
N PRO A 263 2.63 -9.78 -21.30
CA PRO A 263 3.15 -10.58 -22.42
C PRO A 263 2.55 -11.99 -22.55
N LYS A 264 2.05 -12.55 -21.45
CA LYS A 264 1.32 -13.83 -21.44
C LYS A 264 0.05 -13.78 -22.30
N TYR A 265 -0.64 -12.64 -22.34
CA TYR A 265 -1.94 -12.48 -23.00
C TYR A 265 -1.86 -11.60 -24.26
N ASN A 266 -0.80 -10.81 -24.40
CA ASN A 266 -0.53 -9.98 -25.56
C ASN A 266 0.83 -10.30 -26.17
N GLN A 267 0.82 -10.97 -27.32
CA GLN A 267 2.03 -11.42 -28.02
C GLN A 267 2.86 -10.29 -28.64
N GLU A 268 2.30 -9.08 -28.73
CA GLU A 268 3.02 -7.89 -29.17
C GLU A 268 3.70 -7.16 -27.99
N ALA A 269 3.34 -7.49 -26.75
CA ALA A 269 3.90 -6.88 -25.55
C ALA A 269 5.20 -7.57 -25.11
N THR A 270 6.10 -6.77 -24.56
CA THR A 270 7.26 -7.21 -23.78
C THR A 270 7.05 -6.87 -22.31
N TYR A 271 7.83 -7.45 -21.40
CA TYR A 271 7.75 -7.08 -19.97
C TYR A 271 8.06 -5.59 -19.75
N ASP A 272 8.95 -5.01 -20.55
CA ASP A 272 9.24 -3.57 -20.51
C ASP A 272 8.03 -2.74 -20.98
N SER A 273 7.34 -3.15 -22.06
CA SER A 273 6.13 -2.44 -22.49
C SER A 273 4.98 -2.59 -21.50
N PHE A 274 4.83 -3.77 -20.87
CA PHE A 274 3.85 -4.01 -19.81
C PHE A 274 4.09 -3.09 -18.61
N ARG A 275 5.33 -3.04 -18.12
CA ARG A 275 5.71 -2.16 -17.02
C ARG A 275 5.40 -0.70 -17.33
N ASN A 276 5.63 -0.27 -18.57
CA ASN A 276 5.49 1.14 -18.97
C ASN A 276 4.16 1.46 -19.68
N ALA A 277 3.18 0.56 -19.68
CA ALA A 277 1.92 0.72 -20.42
C ALA A 277 1.07 1.89 -19.92
N PHE A 278 1.23 2.29 -18.66
CA PHE A 278 0.45 3.33 -17.99
C PHE A 278 1.35 4.47 -17.51
N PRO A 279 1.86 5.32 -18.41
CA PRO A 279 2.73 6.43 -18.03
C PRO A 279 1.98 7.47 -17.19
N PRO A 280 2.67 8.43 -16.53
CA PRO A 280 2.04 9.41 -15.66
C PRO A 280 1.00 10.29 -16.35
N GLU A 281 1.04 10.43 -17.67
CA GLU A 281 0.06 11.16 -18.48
C GLU A 281 -1.27 10.39 -18.65
N TYR A 282 -1.29 9.08 -18.40
CA TYR A 282 -2.51 8.28 -18.42
C TYR A 282 -3.38 8.65 -17.21
N MET A 283 -4.49 9.33 -17.43
CA MET A 283 -5.37 9.78 -16.35
C MET A 283 -6.50 8.78 -16.08
N ASN A 284 -7.07 8.85 -14.87
CA ASN A 284 -8.15 7.98 -14.42
C ASN A 284 -7.79 6.49 -14.42
N PHE A 285 -6.52 6.17 -14.12
CA PHE A 285 -6.11 4.78 -13.85
C PHE A 285 -7.01 4.19 -12.76
N PRO A 286 -7.66 3.03 -12.98
CA PRO A 286 -8.58 2.47 -12.01
C PRO A 286 -7.89 2.12 -10.69
N VAL A 287 -8.52 2.52 -9.58
CA VAL A 287 -7.98 2.31 -8.23
C VAL A 287 -9.06 1.85 -7.26
N MET A 288 -8.66 1.06 -6.26
CA MET A 288 -9.48 0.75 -5.08
C MET A 288 -9.32 1.79 -3.97
N GLY A 289 -8.32 2.68 -4.07
CA GLY A 289 -8.04 3.76 -3.14
C GLY A 289 -9.06 4.90 -3.15
N ALA A 290 -8.89 5.81 -2.19
CA ALA A 290 -9.85 6.88 -1.91
C ALA A 290 -9.86 8.00 -2.97
N TRP A 291 -8.77 8.16 -3.73
CA TRP A 291 -8.65 9.18 -4.77
C TRP A 291 -8.01 8.63 -6.06
N VAL A 292 -8.44 9.19 -7.20
CA VAL A 292 -8.05 8.81 -8.57
C VAL A 292 -7.24 9.94 -9.20
N PRO A 293 -6.11 9.68 -9.90
CA PRO A 293 -5.34 10.72 -10.59
C PRO A 293 -6.10 11.31 -11.78
N VAL A 294 -6.24 12.63 -11.82
CA VAL A 294 -6.99 13.35 -12.87
C VAL A 294 -6.22 14.47 -13.55
N GLU A 295 -5.09 14.89 -12.98
CA GLU A 295 -4.18 15.86 -13.60
C GLU A 295 -2.75 15.49 -13.21
N TYR A 296 -1.86 15.57 -14.19
CA TYR A 296 -0.42 15.51 -13.97
C TYR A 296 0.25 16.63 -14.75
N ARG A 297 1.08 17.41 -14.04
CA ARG A 297 2.02 18.35 -14.64
C ARG A 297 3.43 17.93 -14.21
N PRO A 298 4.31 17.57 -15.17
CA PRO A 298 5.67 17.17 -14.87
C PRO A 298 6.40 18.17 -13.98
N ASP A 299 7.10 17.67 -12.97
CA ASP A 299 7.85 18.47 -11.99
C ASP A 299 7.07 19.55 -11.23
N ASP A 300 5.74 19.46 -11.20
CA ASP A 300 4.90 20.53 -10.66
C ASP A 300 3.74 20.02 -9.80
N ILE A 301 2.86 19.14 -10.31
CA ILE A 301 1.75 18.63 -9.49
C ILE A 301 1.15 17.33 -10.01
N VAL A 302 0.72 16.48 -9.08
CA VAL A 302 -0.30 15.45 -9.32
C VAL A 302 -1.58 15.87 -8.58
N VAL A 303 -2.71 15.83 -9.26
CA VAL A 303 -4.03 16.09 -8.65
C VAL A 303 -4.84 14.81 -8.66
N LEU A 304 -5.38 14.46 -7.51
CA LEU A 304 -6.32 13.35 -7.36
C LEU A 304 -7.70 13.87 -6.94
N ARG A 305 -8.76 13.21 -7.43
CA ARG A 305 -10.17 13.47 -7.08
C ARG A 305 -10.77 12.27 -6.38
N ARG A 306 -11.80 12.48 -5.54
CA ARG A 306 -12.48 11.38 -4.84
C ARG A 306 -12.83 10.24 -5.80
N ASN A 307 -12.62 9.01 -5.35
CA ASN A 307 -13.12 7.81 -6.03
C ASN A 307 -14.64 7.68 -5.74
N PRO A 308 -15.52 7.79 -6.75
CA PRO A 308 -16.96 7.67 -6.52
C PRO A 308 -17.39 6.25 -6.15
N TYR A 309 -16.57 5.22 -6.39
CA TYR A 309 -16.82 3.83 -6.02
C TYR A 309 -16.09 3.42 -4.72
N TYR A 310 -15.54 4.38 -3.96
CA TYR A 310 -14.85 4.03 -2.72
C TYR A 310 -15.80 3.33 -1.74
N TRP A 311 -15.28 2.26 -1.15
CA TRP A 311 -16.04 1.20 -0.47
C TRP A 311 -16.05 1.33 1.05
N LYS A 312 -15.58 2.47 1.57
CA LYS A 312 -15.52 2.79 3.00
C LYS A 312 -16.43 3.98 3.31
N VAL A 313 -17.11 3.90 4.46
CA VAL A 313 -18.03 4.91 4.98
C VAL A 313 -17.73 5.17 6.47
N ASP A 314 -18.27 6.25 7.02
CA ASP A 314 -18.34 6.43 8.47
C ASP A 314 -19.64 5.82 9.04
N SER A 315 -19.79 5.85 10.38
CA SER A 315 -20.95 5.29 11.09
C SER A 315 -22.27 6.00 10.79
N ASP A 316 -22.23 7.22 10.27
CA ASP A 316 -23.39 8.00 9.79
C ASP A 316 -23.71 7.70 8.31
N GLY A 317 -22.94 6.83 7.66
CA GLY A 317 -23.17 6.42 6.28
C GLY A 317 -22.59 7.37 5.23
N ASN A 318 -21.76 8.34 5.61
CA ASN A 318 -21.08 9.20 4.65
C ASN A 318 -20.01 8.43 3.89
N GLN A 319 -20.13 8.36 2.56
CA GLN A 319 -19.11 7.77 1.70
C GLN A 319 -17.80 8.57 1.75
N LEU A 320 -16.77 7.93 2.33
CA LEU A 320 -15.42 8.48 2.38
C LEU A 320 -14.81 8.54 0.96
N PRO A 321 -13.76 9.35 0.74
CA PRO A 321 -13.17 10.32 1.67
C PRO A 321 -14.05 11.56 1.88
N LEU A 322 -13.90 12.21 3.04
CA LEU A 322 -14.52 13.52 3.29
C LEU A 322 -13.87 14.62 2.44
N HIS A 323 -12.54 14.55 2.27
CA HIS A 323 -11.77 15.43 1.40
C HIS A 323 -12.03 15.14 -0.08
N GLY A 324 -12.53 16.14 -0.81
CA GLY A 324 -12.91 15.96 -2.21
C GLY A 324 -11.73 15.91 -3.20
N ARG A 325 -10.54 16.36 -2.80
CA ARG A 325 -9.35 16.46 -3.64
C ARG A 325 -8.07 16.26 -2.82
N ALA A 326 -7.06 15.68 -3.45
CA ALA A 326 -5.67 15.72 -2.98
C ALA A 326 -4.79 16.42 -4.03
N ALA A 327 -3.87 17.28 -3.60
CA ALA A 327 -3.00 18.07 -4.46
C ALA A 327 -1.55 17.92 -4.02
N ILE A 328 -0.68 17.44 -4.91
CA ILE A 328 0.63 16.92 -4.53
C ILE A 328 1.74 17.53 -5.37
N PRO A 329 2.29 18.69 -4.98
CA PRO A 329 3.49 19.25 -5.60
C PRO A 329 4.78 18.53 -5.19
N PRO A 330 5.79 18.47 -6.08
CA PRO A 330 7.12 17.97 -5.72
C PRO A 330 7.97 19.03 -5.00
N GLU A 331 8.90 18.58 -4.17
CA GLU A 331 9.96 19.39 -3.57
C GLU A 331 11.35 18.79 -3.85
N HIS A 332 12.38 19.65 -3.93
CA HIS A 332 13.76 19.20 -4.03
C HIS A 332 14.27 18.79 -2.65
N LEU A 333 14.71 17.54 -2.49
CA LEU A 333 15.20 16.94 -1.23
C LEU A 333 16.50 17.56 -0.64
N GLY A 334 16.90 18.76 -1.09
CA GLY A 334 18.03 19.53 -0.57
C GLY A 334 17.66 20.91 0.00
N GLY A 335 16.37 21.30 -0.04
CA GLY A 335 15.90 22.53 0.59
C GLY A 335 15.83 22.41 2.12
N PRO A 336 15.96 23.51 2.88
CA PRO A 336 15.63 23.47 4.31
C PRO A 336 14.19 22.97 4.46
N ARG A 337 13.92 22.07 5.42
CA ARG A 337 12.55 21.63 5.81
C ARG A 337 11.72 22.84 6.23
N ARG A 338 11.26 23.62 5.26
CA ARG A 338 10.41 24.81 5.44
C ARG A 338 8.97 24.50 5.06
N ALA A 339 8.72 23.35 4.43
CA ALA A 339 7.45 22.98 3.85
C ALA A 339 6.37 22.56 4.85
N GLY A 340 6.71 22.25 6.11
CA GLY A 340 5.76 21.83 7.14
C GLY A 340 5.20 22.94 8.04
N GLY A 341 5.89 24.08 8.19
CA GLY A 341 5.54 25.11 9.18
C GLY A 341 4.71 26.30 8.64
N GLY A 342 4.14 26.19 7.44
CA GLY A 342 3.24 27.19 6.88
C GLY A 342 1.82 26.65 6.92
N GLY A 343 0.92 27.29 7.68
CA GLY A 343 -0.45 26.85 7.98
C GLY A 343 -1.44 26.70 6.81
N ASP A 344 -0.94 26.58 5.57
CA ASP A 344 -1.70 26.37 4.33
C ASP A 344 -1.62 24.90 3.82
N ARG A 345 -1.11 23.95 4.63
CA ARG A 345 -0.83 22.58 4.19
C ARG A 345 -1.34 21.52 5.18
N GLY A 346 -1.88 20.44 4.63
CA GLY A 346 -2.45 19.33 5.39
C GLY A 346 -1.41 18.26 5.68
N LEU A 347 -0.85 18.30 6.89
CA LEU A 347 -0.29 17.19 7.65
C LEU A 347 -0.32 17.67 9.10
N LEU A 348 -1.28 17.15 9.86
CA LEU A 348 -1.62 17.45 11.26
C LEU A 348 -0.49 18.18 12.04
N GLU A 349 -0.66 19.50 12.23
CA GLU A 349 0.05 20.19 13.30
C GLU A 349 -0.75 19.99 14.60
N PRO A 350 -0.15 19.46 15.68
CA PRO A 350 -0.75 19.55 17.00
C PRO A 350 -0.63 21.01 17.45
N GLY A 351 -1.76 21.72 17.46
CA GLY A 351 -1.82 23.10 17.94
C GLY A 351 -1.37 23.22 19.39
N ALA A 352 -0.49 24.17 19.66
CA ALA A 352 -0.30 24.72 21.00
C ALA A 352 -0.40 26.25 20.91
N ALA A 353 -1.34 26.78 21.71
CA ALA A 353 -1.43 28.20 22.05
C ALA A 353 -0.26 28.65 22.93
#